data_AF-H3ADQ9-F1
#
_entry.id   AF-H3ADQ9-F1
#
_cell.length_a   1.000
_cell.length_b   1.000
_cell.length_c   1.000
_cell.angle_alpha   90.00
_cell.angle_beta   90.00
_cell.angle_gamma   90.00
#
_symmetry.space_group_name_H-M   'P 1'
#
loop_
_entity.id
_entity.type
_entity.pdbx_description
1 polymer ?
#
loop_
_entity_poly.entity_id
_entity_poly.type
_entity_poly.pdbx_seq_one_letter_code
_entity_poly.pdbx_strand_id
1 'polypeptide(L)'
;MDKFLTKNKVKDHSKRAVNISAKDRAKSMPQVLHEDDGILFCSICNISIDHTCKSTIDNHLRSNSHLKRKHKTDSEQSNAKVLKQTTVSSGFDKAAKKSLAGAKVITDWIKACTAADIPLEKSDSPALREFFSQAYVLAGLMPNCAHITCSHILDLVARS
;
A
#
# COMPACT_ATOMS: atom_id res chain seq x y z
N MET A 1 -4.17 19.57 66.13
CA MET A 1 -3.76 19.03 64.83
C MET A 1 -4.96 18.36 64.18
N ASP A 2 -5.61 19.08 63.28
CA ASP A 2 -6.86 18.69 62.63
C ASP A 2 -6.63 17.61 61.57
N LYS A 3 -7.37 16.51 61.70
CA LYS A 3 -7.36 15.38 60.75
C LYS A 3 -8.10 15.81 59.48
N PHE A 4 -7.36 16.08 58.41
CA PHE A 4 -7.91 16.19 57.07
C PHE A 4 -8.36 14.81 56.59
N LEU A 5 -9.65 14.49 56.75
CA LEU A 5 -10.30 13.43 55.99
C LEU A 5 -10.47 13.92 54.54
N THR A 6 -9.51 13.57 53.68
CA THR A 6 -9.70 13.67 52.23
C THR A 6 -10.74 12.63 51.80
N LYS A 7 -11.96 13.10 51.51
CA LYS A 7 -13.00 12.31 50.84
C LYS A 7 -12.44 11.84 49.50
N ASN A 8 -12.04 10.57 49.42
CA ASN A 8 -11.85 9.89 48.15
C ASN A 8 -13.18 9.94 47.39
N LYS A 9 -13.23 10.74 46.32
CA LYS A 9 -14.33 10.71 45.36
C LYS A 9 -14.38 9.31 44.76
N VAL A 10 -15.39 8.54 45.17
CA VAL A 10 -15.80 7.31 44.49
C VAL A 10 -16.00 7.68 43.02
N LYS A 11 -15.21 7.06 42.14
CA LYS A 11 -15.28 7.30 40.70
C LYS A 11 -16.67 6.86 40.23
N ASP A 12 -17.42 7.84 39.76
CA ASP A 12 -18.75 7.72 39.17
C ASP A 12 -18.80 6.54 38.20
N HIS A 13 -19.70 5.58 38.45
CA HIS A 13 -19.95 4.49 37.52
C HIS A 13 -20.46 5.11 36.22
N SER A 14 -19.63 5.11 35.16
CA SER A 14 -20.05 5.65 33.87
C SER A 14 -21.37 4.99 33.49
N LYS A 15 -22.44 5.78 33.33
CA LYS A 15 -23.78 5.28 32.99
C LYS A 15 -23.71 4.47 31.70
N ARG A 16 -23.61 3.16 31.84
CA ARG A 16 -23.60 2.20 30.74
C ARG A 16 -25.04 1.98 30.32
N ALA A 17 -25.31 2.19 29.04
CA ALA A 17 -26.60 1.86 28.46
C ALA A 17 -26.71 0.34 28.36
N VAL A 18 -27.70 -0.23 29.03
CA VAL A 18 -27.95 -1.68 29.06
C VAL A 18 -28.68 -2.15 27.80
N ASN A 19 -29.46 -1.26 27.17
CA ASN A 19 -30.39 -1.61 26.07
C ASN A 19 -30.06 -0.91 24.74
N ILE A 20 -28.83 -0.42 24.55
CA ILE A 20 -28.43 0.25 23.30
C ILE A 20 -27.39 -0.63 22.61
N SER A 21 -27.70 -1.09 21.40
CA SER A 21 -26.75 -1.89 20.61
C SER A 21 -25.70 -1.03 19.91
N ALA A 22 -24.62 -1.65 19.43
CA ALA A 22 -23.65 -0.99 18.56
C ALA A 22 -24.31 -0.41 17.29
N LYS A 23 -25.29 -1.13 16.72
CA LYS A 23 -26.04 -0.71 15.53
C LYS A 23 -26.85 0.57 15.78
N ASP A 24 -27.48 0.70 16.94
CA ASP A 24 -28.20 1.92 17.34
C ASP A 24 -27.26 3.13 17.43
N ARG A 25 -26.03 2.91 17.93
CA ARG A 25 -25.00 3.96 18.00
C ARG A 25 -24.49 4.37 16.62
N ALA A 26 -24.21 3.40 15.75
CA ALA A 26 -23.81 3.68 14.37
C ALA A 26 -24.88 4.51 13.65
N LYS A 27 -26.17 4.18 13.83
CA LYS A 27 -27.29 4.95 13.27
C LYS A 27 -27.37 6.38 13.82
N SER A 28 -27.00 6.60 15.08
CA SER A 28 -27.00 7.94 15.68
C SER A 28 -25.92 8.87 15.11
N MET A 29 -24.82 8.31 14.57
CA MET A 29 -23.69 9.07 14.04
C MET A 29 -23.08 8.40 12.79
N PRO A 30 -23.85 8.33 11.69
CA PRO A 30 -23.47 7.52 10.52
C PRO A 30 -22.22 8.04 9.80
N GLN A 31 -21.87 9.32 9.99
CA GLN A 31 -20.69 9.92 9.37
C GLN A 31 -19.34 9.48 9.98
N VAL A 32 -19.33 9.02 11.25
CA VAL A 32 -18.08 8.75 11.98
C VAL A 32 -18.04 7.33 12.53
N LEU A 33 -19.19 6.72 12.84
CA LEU A 33 -19.26 5.42 13.48
C LEU A 33 -19.93 4.42 12.54
N HIS A 34 -19.37 3.21 12.49
CA HIS A 34 -19.98 2.05 11.83
C HIS A 34 -19.96 0.86 12.77
N GLU A 35 -20.83 -0.10 12.52
CA GLU A 35 -20.93 -1.34 13.28
C GLU A 35 -20.50 -2.50 12.38
N ASP A 36 -19.70 -3.39 12.95
CA ASP A 36 -19.22 -4.62 12.31
C ASP A 36 -19.25 -5.73 13.37
N ASP A 37 -19.97 -6.81 13.09
CA ASP A 37 -20.16 -7.97 13.98
C ASP A 37 -20.54 -7.62 15.44
N GLY A 38 -21.41 -6.62 15.64
CA GLY A 38 -21.85 -6.17 16.97
C GLY A 38 -20.84 -5.29 17.72
N ILE A 39 -19.72 -4.95 17.08
CA ILE A 39 -18.69 -4.06 17.61
C ILE A 39 -18.80 -2.70 16.93
N LEU A 40 -18.70 -1.63 17.72
CA LEU A 40 -18.75 -0.26 17.21
C LEU A 40 -17.34 0.20 16.87
N PHE A 41 -17.14 0.63 15.63
CA PHE A 41 -15.88 1.15 15.11
C PHE A 41 -16.00 2.62 14.72
N CYS A 42 -14.90 3.35 14.86
CA CYS A 42 -14.77 4.68 14.29
C CYS A 42 -14.11 4.61 12.92
N SER A 43 -14.77 5.11 11.87
CA SER A 43 -14.28 5.07 10.49
C SER A 43 -13.02 5.91 10.28
N ILE A 44 -12.83 6.97 11.08
CA ILE A 44 -11.66 7.86 10.98
C ILE A 44 -10.45 7.26 11.71
N CYS A 45 -10.67 6.59 12.84
CA CYS A 45 -9.60 6.06 13.67
C CYS A 45 -9.29 4.59 13.41
N ASN A 46 -10.22 3.86 12.80
CA ASN A 46 -10.19 2.41 12.60
C ASN A 46 -9.90 1.64 13.90
N ILE A 47 -10.55 2.05 15.00
CA ILE A 47 -10.45 1.40 16.30
C ILE A 47 -11.84 1.04 16.81
N SER A 48 -11.92 -0.03 17.59
CA SER A 48 -13.14 -0.42 18.30
C SER A 48 -13.39 0.51 19.50
N ILE A 49 -14.66 0.79 19.76
CA ILE A 49 -15.14 1.66 20.83
C ILE A 49 -16.23 0.91 21.59
N ASP A 50 -16.21 1.00 22.92
CA ASP A 50 -17.28 0.47 23.77
C ASP A 50 -18.59 1.24 23.52
N HIS A 51 -19.55 0.57 22.87
CA HIS A 51 -20.85 1.15 22.52
C HIS A 51 -21.76 1.38 23.74
N THR A 52 -21.50 0.66 24.84
CA THR A 52 -22.33 0.73 26.05
C THR A 52 -22.19 2.08 26.75
N CYS A 53 -21.03 2.73 26.62
CA CYS A 53 -20.71 3.96 27.33
C CYS A 53 -20.71 5.19 26.41
N LYS A 54 -21.69 6.09 26.57
CA LYS A 54 -21.78 7.32 25.77
C LYS A 54 -20.55 8.23 26.00
N SER A 55 -20.03 8.32 27.21
CA SER A 55 -18.87 9.17 27.50
C SER A 55 -17.58 8.63 26.89
N THR A 56 -17.44 7.31 26.74
CA THR A 56 -16.32 6.71 26.00
C THR A 56 -16.34 7.15 24.54
N ILE A 57 -17.52 7.13 23.91
CA ILE A 57 -17.70 7.59 22.53
C ILE A 57 -17.41 9.09 22.41
N ASP A 58 -17.98 9.93 23.29
CA ASP A 58 -17.77 11.38 23.25
C ASP A 58 -16.31 11.76 23.51
N ASN A 59 -15.66 11.14 24.49
CA ASN A 59 -14.24 11.36 24.78
C ASN A 59 -13.33 10.92 23.62
N HIS A 60 -13.68 9.82 22.93
CA HIS A 60 -12.99 9.42 21.72
C HIS A 60 -13.09 10.50 20.63
N LEU A 61 -14.30 11.00 20.36
CA LEU A 61 -14.55 12.01 19.32
C LEU A 61 -13.88 13.36 19.61
N ARG A 62 -13.74 13.72 20.89
CA ARG A 62 -13.05 14.95 21.34
C ARG A 62 -11.54 14.81 21.45
N SER A 63 -11.01 13.58 21.38
CA SER A 63 -9.58 13.35 21.52
C SER A 63 -8.79 14.03 20.40
N ASN A 64 -7.65 14.64 20.74
CA ASN A 64 -6.73 15.24 19.77
C ASN A 64 -6.31 14.24 18.66
N SER A 65 -6.22 12.95 18.98
CA SER A 65 -5.91 11.91 18.00
C SER A 65 -7.00 11.77 16.93
N HIS A 66 -8.26 11.86 17.34
CA HIS A 66 -9.40 11.82 16.42
C HIS A 66 -9.45 13.10 15.57
N LEU A 67 -9.35 14.28 16.21
CA LEU A 67 -9.41 15.57 15.52
C LEU A 67 -8.30 15.74 14.46
N LYS A 68 -7.06 15.31 14.77
CA LYS A 68 -5.95 15.33 13.80
C LYS A 68 -6.21 14.48 12.57
N ARG A 69 -6.77 13.27 12.77
CA ARG A 69 -7.09 12.36 11.66
C ARG A 69 -8.31 12.85 10.86
N LYS A 70 -9.33 13.36 11.55
CA LYS A 70 -10.51 13.96 10.93
C LYS A 70 -10.14 15.11 9.99
N HIS A 71 -9.30 16.04 10.45
CA HIS A 71 -8.84 17.17 9.61
C HIS A 71 -8.08 16.70 8.35
N LYS A 72 -7.31 15.61 8.46
CA LYS A 72 -6.63 15.02 7.30
C LYS A 72 -7.62 14.45 6.29
N THR A 73 -8.61 13.68 6.76
CA THR A 73 -9.66 13.12 5.91
C THR A 73 -10.52 14.20 5.24
N ASP A 74 -10.89 15.27 5.95
CA ASP A 74 -11.66 16.39 5.40
C ASP A 74 -10.84 17.16 4.33
N SER A 75 -9.53 17.30 4.54
CA SER A 75 -8.61 17.92 3.56
C SER A 75 -8.39 17.05 2.32
N GLU A 76 -8.42 15.73 2.48
CA GLU A 76 -8.38 14.76 1.37
C GLU A 76 -9.71 14.74 0.60
N GLN A 77 -10.84 14.98 1.27
CA GLN A 77 -12.18 14.94 0.67
C GLN A 77 -12.46 16.10 -0.31
N SER A 78 -11.80 17.25 -0.15
CA SER A 78 -11.87 18.35 -1.14
C SER A 78 -11.14 18.04 -2.45
N ASN A 79 -10.20 17.08 -2.45
CA ASN A 79 -9.56 16.53 -3.65
C ASN A 79 -10.21 15.22 -4.14
N ALA A 80 -11.15 14.64 -3.37
CA ALA A 80 -11.66 13.28 -3.59
C ALA A 80 -12.94 13.18 -4.44
N LYS A 81 -13.40 14.25 -5.13
CA LYS A 81 -14.47 14.07 -6.13
C LYS A 81 -13.99 13.39 -7.42
N VAL A 82 -12.69 13.08 -7.54
CA VAL A 82 -12.09 12.43 -8.73
C VAL A 82 -11.53 11.03 -8.47
N LEU A 83 -11.31 10.58 -7.24
CA LEU A 83 -10.62 9.30 -7.00
C LEU A 83 -11.44 8.35 -6.14
N LYS A 84 -12.14 7.44 -6.83
CA LYS A 84 -12.56 6.16 -6.28
C LYS A 84 -11.34 5.46 -5.67
N GLN A 85 -11.41 5.24 -4.35
CA GLN A 85 -10.65 4.29 -3.53
C GLN A 85 -9.31 3.79 -4.11
N THR A 86 -8.20 4.37 -3.66
CA THR A 86 -6.88 3.73 -3.73
C THR A 86 -6.52 3.20 -2.35
N THR A 87 -6.67 1.88 -2.20
CA THR A 87 -6.19 1.07 -1.08
C THR A 87 -4.73 1.40 -0.77
N VAL A 88 -4.37 1.32 0.51
CA VAL A 88 -2.98 1.38 1.02
C VAL A 88 -2.08 0.37 0.30
N SER A 89 -1.45 0.77 -0.81
CA SER A 89 -0.39 0.00 -1.47
C SER A 89 0.82 0.84 -1.84
N SER A 90 0.76 2.17 -1.68
CA SER A 90 1.79 3.08 -2.22
C SER A 90 3.22 2.91 -1.64
N GLY A 91 3.42 2.16 -0.55
CA GLY A 91 4.75 1.77 -0.07
C GLY A 91 5.27 0.45 -0.67
N PHE A 92 4.36 -0.49 -0.99
CA PHE A 92 4.69 -1.77 -1.60
C PHE A 92 4.70 -1.68 -3.13
N ASP A 93 3.96 -0.75 -3.72
CA ASP A 93 3.78 -0.63 -5.18
C ASP A 93 5.07 -0.34 -5.93
N LYS A 94 6.01 0.44 -5.41
CA LYS A 94 7.25 0.72 -6.15
C LYS A 94 8.19 -0.49 -6.17
N ALA A 95 8.27 -1.23 -5.07
CA ALA A 95 9.02 -2.48 -4.98
C ALA A 95 8.31 -3.62 -5.72
N ALA A 96 7.00 -3.75 -5.57
CA ALA A 96 6.18 -4.77 -6.23
C ALA A 96 6.05 -4.53 -7.74
N LYS A 97 5.95 -3.27 -8.23
CA LYS A 97 5.96 -2.98 -9.68
C LYS A 97 7.34 -3.17 -10.29
N LYS A 98 8.43 -2.83 -9.59
CA LYS A 98 9.80 -3.14 -10.04
C LYS A 98 10.04 -4.66 -10.08
N SER A 99 9.51 -5.39 -9.10
CA SER A 99 9.55 -6.85 -9.02
C SER A 99 8.69 -7.52 -10.11
N LEU A 100 7.49 -7.00 -10.38
CA LEU A 100 6.60 -7.52 -11.43
C LEU A 100 7.11 -7.21 -12.84
N ALA A 101 7.66 -6.02 -13.08
CA ALA A 101 8.28 -5.66 -14.35
C ALA A 101 9.56 -6.47 -14.59
N GLY A 102 10.41 -6.64 -13.56
CA GLY A 102 11.59 -7.51 -13.64
C GLY A 102 11.23 -8.98 -13.91
N ALA A 103 10.20 -9.50 -13.24
CA ALA A 103 9.71 -10.86 -13.45
C ALA A 103 9.19 -11.07 -14.88
N LYS A 104 8.53 -10.06 -15.47
CA LYS A 104 8.08 -10.12 -16.87
C LYS A 104 9.26 -10.22 -17.84
N VAL A 105 10.28 -9.38 -17.66
CA VAL A 105 11.49 -9.41 -18.51
C VAL A 105 12.21 -10.75 -18.43
N ILE A 106 12.37 -11.31 -17.23
CA ILE A 106 12.98 -12.63 -17.03
C ILE A 106 12.16 -13.73 -17.70
N THR A 107 10.84 -13.69 -17.55
CA THR A 107 9.94 -14.69 -18.16
C THR A 107 9.96 -14.62 -19.69
N ASP A 108 9.94 -13.42 -20.26
CA ASP A 108 10.00 -13.23 -21.71
C ASP A 108 11.36 -13.67 -22.28
N TRP A 109 12.47 -13.43 -21.54
CA TRP A 109 13.80 -13.94 -21.90
C TRP A 109 13.87 -15.46 -21.90
N ILE A 110 13.35 -16.13 -20.86
CA ILE A 110 13.32 -17.60 -20.78
C ILE A 110 12.51 -18.18 -21.95
N LYS A 111 11.36 -17.59 -22.28
CA LYS A 111 10.54 -18.01 -23.43
C LYS A 111 11.31 -17.86 -24.75
N ALA A 112 11.99 -16.73 -24.95
CA ALA A 112 12.79 -16.51 -26.15
C ALA A 112 13.94 -17.53 -26.27
N CYS A 113 14.66 -17.78 -25.17
CA CYS A 113 15.73 -18.78 -25.13
C CYS A 113 15.20 -20.17 -25.46
N THR A 114 14.07 -20.56 -24.86
CA THR A 114 13.44 -21.86 -25.11
C THR A 114 13.00 -22.01 -26.57
N ALA A 115 12.40 -20.97 -27.15
CA ALA A 115 11.94 -20.98 -28.54
C ALA A 115 13.09 -21.02 -29.55
N ALA A 116 14.25 -20.46 -29.20
CA ALA A 116 15.44 -20.41 -30.05
C ALA A 116 16.45 -21.52 -29.75
N ASP A 117 16.13 -22.46 -28.86
CA ASP A 117 17.03 -23.52 -28.39
C ASP A 117 18.38 -22.98 -27.84
N ILE A 118 18.31 -21.86 -27.12
CA ILE A 118 19.47 -21.20 -26.51
C ILE A 118 19.61 -21.64 -25.05
N PRO A 119 20.73 -22.24 -24.63
CA PRO A 119 20.99 -22.57 -23.24
C PRO A 119 21.01 -21.32 -22.35
N LEU A 120 20.31 -21.37 -21.21
CA LEU A 120 20.19 -20.21 -20.31
C LEU A 120 21.54 -19.77 -19.75
N GLU A 121 22.50 -20.68 -19.59
CA GLU A 121 23.87 -20.43 -19.10
C GLU A 121 24.63 -19.45 -19.99
N LYS A 122 24.24 -19.28 -21.26
CA LYS A 122 24.85 -18.27 -22.14
C LYS A 122 24.52 -16.84 -21.70
N SER A 123 23.41 -16.63 -20.99
CA SER A 123 23.04 -15.34 -20.41
C SER A 123 24.07 -14.83 -19.39
N ASP A 124 24.81 -15.74 -18.73
CA ASP A 124 25.85 -15.39 -17.76
C ASP A 124 27.17 -14.96 -18.40
N SER A 125 27.29 -15.09 -19.73
CA SER A 125 28.50 -14.66 -20.42
C SER A 125 28.71 -13.14 -20.26
N PRO A 126 29.93 -12.70 -19.90
CA PRO A 126 30.19 -11.28 -19.66
C PRO A 126 29.91 -10.42 -20.91
N ALA A 127 30.19 -10.95 -22.10
CA ALA A 127 29.91 -10.28 -23.36
C ALA A 127 28.41 -10.00 -23.58
N LEU A 128 27.52 -10.96 -23.30
CA LEU A 128 26.08 -10.74 -23.42
C LEU A 128 25.56 -9.79 -22.33
N ARG A 129 26.07 -9.89 -21.10
CA ARG A 129 25.70 -8.97 -20.01
C ARG A 129 26.07 -7.52 -20.32
N GLU A 130 27.25 -7.29 -20.86
CA GLU A 130 27.72 -5.96 -21.28
C GLU A 130 26.88 -5.43 -22.44
N PHE A 131 26.61 -6.28 -23.45
CA PHE A 131 25.76 -5.93 -24.57
C PHE A 131 24.32 -5.55 -24.14
N PHE A 132 23.68 -6.33 -23.27
CA PHE A 132 22.34 -6.02 -22.78
C PHE A 132 22.31 -4.75 -21.92
N SER A 133 23.36 -4.50 -21.13
CA SER A 133 23.50 -3.26 -20.37
C SER A 133 23.56 -2.05 -21.30
N GLN A 134 24.34 -2.12 -22.38
CA GLN A 134 24.48 -1.05 -23.36
C GLN A 134 23.24 -0.86 -24.25
N ALA A 135 22.64 -1.96 -24.72
CA ALA A 135 21.44 -1.93 -25.55
C ALA A 135 20.20 -1.42 -24.79
N TYR A 136 20.11 -1.73 -23.49
CA TYR A 136 19.05 -1.19 -22.63
C TYR A 136 19.17 0.33 -22.44
N VAL A 137 20.40 0.86 -22.43
CA VAL A 137 20.68 2.31 -22.39
C VAL A 137 20.37 2.99 -23.73
N LEU A 138 20.59 2.31 -24.86
CA LEU A 138 20.35 2.80 -26.23
C LEU A 138 18.95 2.43 -26.76
N ALA A 139 17.93 2.54 -25.91
CA ALA A 139 16.51 2.41 -26.28
C ALA A 139 16.10 1.07 -26.94
N GLY A 140 16.81 -0.04 -26.68
CA GLY A 140 16.34 -1.38 -27.05
C GLY A 140 16.54 -1.76 -28.52
N LEU A 141 17.52 -1.17 -29.20
CA LEU A 141 17.90 -1.60 -30.55
C LEU A 141 18.57 -2.99 -30.50
N MET A 142 17.79 -4.03 -30.78
CA MET A 142 18.32 -5.37 -31.03
C MET A 142 18.74 -5.50 -32.50
N PRO A 143 20.00 -5.89 -32.80
CA PRO A 143 20.41 -6.15 -34.16
C PRO A 143 19.58 -7.29 -34.73
N ASN A 144 19.01 -7.09 -35.92
CA ASN A 144 18.28 -8.11 -36.66
C ASN A 144 19.22 -8.75 -37.70
N CYS A 145 18.80 -9.87 -38.26
CA CYS A 145 19.59 -10.59 -39.26
C CYS A 145 20.03 -9.68 -40.43
N ALA A 146 19.15 -8.80 -40.91
CA ALA A 146 19.49 -7.86 -41.99
C ALA A 146 20.63 -6.89 -41.63
N HIS A 147 20.67 -6.36 -40.40
CA HIS A 147 21.76 -5.52 -39.91
C HIS A 147 23.08 -6.28 -39.71
N ILE A 148 23.00 -7.59 -39.44
CA ILE A 148 24.16 -8.45 -39.23
C ILE A 148 24.77 -8.87 -40.57
N THR A 149 23.93 -9.20 -41.55
CA THR A 149 24.36 -9.72 -42.86
C THR A 149 24.81 -8.65 -43.85
N CYS A 150 24.41 -7.38 -43.67
CA CYS A 150 24.72 -6.33 -44.65
C CYS A 150 26.11 -5.68 -44.51
N SER A 151 26.80 -5.76 -43.38
CA SER A 151 28.04 -4.96 -43.23
C SER A 151 29.08 -5.39 -42.18
N HIS A 152 28.87 -6.40 -41.34
CA HIS A 152 29.74 -6.58 -40.15
C HIS A 152 30.46 -7.94 -40.00
N ILE A 153 30.23 -8.91 -40.90
CA ILE A 153 30.88 -10.23 -40.78
C ILE A 153 32.35 -10.21 -41.25
N LEU A 154 32.69 -9.33 -42.21
CA LEU A 154 34.05 -9.29 -42.77
C LEU A 154 35.10 -8.69 -41.80
N ASP A 155 34.71 -7.74 -40.94
CA ASP A 155 35.65 -7.06 -40.05
C ASP A 155 35.89 -7.78 -38.71
N LEU A 156 34.95 -8.62 -38.24
CA LEU A 156 35.10 -9.35 -36.97
C LEU A 156 36.03 -10.56 -37.08
N VAL A 157 36.00 -11.26 -38.22
CA VAL A 157 36.87 -12.42 -38.49
C VAL A 157 38.31 -11.98 -38.76
N ALA A 158 38.54 -10.75 -39.24
CA ALA A 158 39.88 -10.21 -39.48
C ALA A 158 40.63 -9.76 -38.20
N ARG A 159 39.96 -9.78 -37.04
CA ARG A 159 40.51 -9.35 -35.74
C ARG A 159 40.50 -10.44 -34.66
N SER A 160 40.21 -11.68 -35.04
CA SER A 160 40.26 -12.86 -34.17
C SER A 160 41.54 -13.65 -34.37
#